data_AF-A0A833HKP9-F1
#
_entry.id   AF-A0A833HKP9-F1
#
_cell.length_a   1.000
_cell.length_b   1.000
_cell.length_c   1.000
_cell.angle_alpha   90.00
_cell.angle_beta   90.00
_cell.angle_gamma   90.00
#
_symmetry.space_group_name_H-M   'P 1'
#
loop_
_entity.id
_entity.type
_entity.pdbx_description
1 polymer ?
#
loop_
_entity_poly.entity_id
_entity_poly.type
_entity_poly.pdbx_seq_one_letter_code
_entity_poly.pdbx_strand_id
1 'polypeptide(L)'
;MSTNSGPNRILSAPDSHKIAEGLFLSAVTHWEEFCQALLVLDIATQAGGKLRKEVRAFRTTNAPQRLAELLVTHIDHPNGFHDWSDFLRVCARADAFLPSGHRFAPPPPAPPATQPAQKTALATAVVDDLVMFKRIRNAIAHKTDKAWESFMSLARGAPFNLQPAQRKGITPGRFLVSQQWSGSVAIHHALTTLETASKTLVP
;
A
#
# COMPACT_ATOMS: atom_id res chain seq x y z
N MET A 1 6.43 -38.29 -14.23
CA MET A 1 5.80 -37.00 -14.59
C MET A 1 4.55 -36.86 -13.72
N SER A 2 4.56 -35.98 -12.71
CA SER A 2 3.42 -35.85 -11.77
C SER A 2 2.38 -34.87 -12.32
N THR A 3 1.22 -35.42 -12.69
CA THR A 3 0.00 -34.72 -13.07
C THR A 3 -0.65 -34.08 -11.84
N ASN A 4 -0.25 -32.84 -11.53
CA ASN A 4 -0.73 -32.09 -10.35
C ASN A 4 -1.97 -31.22 -10.62
N SER A 5 -2.57 -31.29 -11.82
CA SER A 5 -3.69 -30.43 -12.21
C SER A 5 -5.02 -31.19 -12.18
N GLY A 6 -5.99 -30.75 -11.37
CA GLY A 6 -7.38 -31.25 -11.38
C GLY A 6 -8.17 -30.98 -10.10
N PRO A 7 -9.52 -31.06 -10.12
CA PRO A 7 -10.36 -30.98 -8.92
C PRO A 7 -9.95 -32.03 -7.88
N ASN A 8 -9.92 -31.67 -6.59
CA ASN A 8 -9.56 -32.56 -5.45
C ASN A 8 -8.08 -33.01 -5.38
N ARG A 9 -7.16 -32.37 -6.12
CA ARG A 9 -5.71 -32.61 -5.96
C ARG A 9 -5.11 -31.72 -4.88
N ILE A 10 -4.13 -32.23 -4.16
CA ILE A 10 -3.39 -31.48 -3.13
C ILE A 10 -2.49 -30.47 -3.84
N LEU A 11 -2.61 -29.19 -3.47
CA LEU A 11 -1.76 -28.12 -3.99
C LEU A 11 -0.29 -28.44 -3.68
N SER A 12 0.55 -28.46 -4.72
CA SER A 12 1.99 -28.66 -4.55
C SER A 12 2.64 -27.36 -4.06
N ALA A 13 3.86 -27.44 -3.51
CA ALA A 13 4.59 -26.25 -3.06
C ALA A 13 4.80 -25.18 -4.17
N PRO A 14 5.02 -25.53 -5.45
CA PRO A 14 4.98 -24.57 -6.55
C PRO A 14 3.64 -23.84 -6.69
N ASP A 15 2.52 -24.53 -6.48
CA ASP A 15 1.18 -23.97 -6.60
C ASP A 15 0.91 -22.95 -5.49
N SER A 16 1.33 -23.24 -4.26
CA SER A 16 1.16 -22.33 -3.12
C SER A 16 1.90 -21.01 -3.33
N HIS A 17 3.13 -21.03 -3.88
CA HIS A 17 3.88 -19.80 -4.19
C HIS A 17 3.17 -18.94 -5.23
N LYS A 18 2.60 -19.56 -6.27
CA LYS A 18 1.91 -18.84 -7.35
C LYS A 18 0.56 -18.27 -6.88
N ILE A 19 -0.17 -19.04 -6.09
CA ILE A 19 -1.41 -18.58 -5.46
C ILE A 19 -1.11 -17.41 -4.52
N ALA A 20 -0.04 -17.49 -3.71
CA ALA A 20 0.35 -16.40 -2.83
C ALA A 20 0.74 -15.13 -3.59
N GLU A 21 1.48 -15.24 -4.71
CA GLU A 21 1.77 -14.09 -5.59
C GLU A 21 0.48 -13.43 -6.10
N GLY A 22 -0.47 -14.23 -6.59
CA GLY A 22 -1.75 -13.73 -7.10
C GLY A 22 -2.62 -13.08 -6.01
N LEU A 23 -2.75 -13.72 -4.85
CA LEU A 23 -3.50 -13.18 -3.70
C LEU A 23 -2.88 -11.87 -3.20
N PHE A 24 -1.56 -11.83 -3.04
CA PHE A 24 -0.87 -10.63 -2.61
C PHE A 24 -1.03 -9.48 -3.60
N LEU A 25 -0.85 -9.76 -4.90
CA LEU A 25 -1.00 -8.74 -5.94
C LEU A 25 -2.42 -8.19 -5.97
N SER A 26 -3.43 -9.06 -5.86
CA SER A 26 -4.84 -8.66 -5.78
C SER A 26 -5.12 -7.78 -4.56
N ALA A 27 -4.66 -8.20 -3.38
CA ALA A 27 -4.86 -7.44 -2.14
C ALA A 27 -4.22 -6.05 -2.19
N VAL A 28 -2.97 -5.95 -2.68
CA VAL A 28 -2.30 -4.66 -2.83
C VAL A 28 -2.98 -3.78 -3.89
N THR A 29 -3.45 -4.36 -4.99
CA THR A 29 -4.20 -3.61 -6.02
C THR A 29 -5.50 -3.03 -5.44
N HIS A 30 -6.27 -3.81 -4.68
CA HIS A 30 -7.47 -3.30 -4.02
C HIS A 30 -7.16 -2.24 -2.96
N TRP A 31 -6.03 -2.35 -2.27
CA TRP A 31 -5.55 -1.30 -1.36
C TRP A 31 -5.22 0.00 -2.10
N GLU A 32 -4.58 -0.09 -3.26
CA GLU A 32 -4.29 1.07 -4.13
C GLU A 32 -5.58 1.76 -4.58
N GLU A 33 -6.54 0.99 -5.09
CA GLU A 33 -7.88 1.47 -5.50
C GLU A 33 -8.63 2.10 -4.33
N PHE A 34 -8.60 1.47 -3.14
CA PHE A 34 -9.20 1.99 -1.92
C PHE A 34 -8.60 3.35 -1.54
N CYS A 35 -7.28 3.47 -1.52
CA CYS A 35 -6.60 4.73 -1.20
C CYS A 35 -6.96 5.84 -2.19
N GLN A 36 -6.99 5.52 -3.49
CA GLN A 36 -7.38 6.47 -4.53
C GLN A 36 -8.81 6.95 -4.35
N ALA A 37 -9.77 6.02 -4.21
CA ALA A 37 -11.17 6.35 -4.05
C ALA A 37 -11.43 7.19 -2.79
N LEU A 38 -10.78 6.82 -1.68
CA LEU A 38 -10.91 7.52 -0.41
C LEU A 38 -10.32 8.94 -0.47
N LEU A 39 -9.15 9.12 -1.09
CA LEU A 39 -8.56 10.46 -1.25
C LEU A 39 -9.43 11.36 -2.14
N VAL A 40 -9.95 10.83 -3.25
CA VAL A 40 -10.86 11.57 -4.13
C VAL A 40 -12.11 12.00 -3.37
N LEU A 41 -12.69 11.10 -2.58
CA LEU A 41 -13.87 11.39 -1.75
C LEU A 41 -13.57 12.50 -0.72
N ASP A 42 -12.45 12.40 0.00
CA ASP A 42 -12.07 13.40 0.99
C ASP A 42 -11.85 14.78 0.33
N ILE A 43 -11.14 14.84 -0.80
CA ILE A 43 -10.92 16.12 -1.53
C ILE A 43 -12.25 16.72 -1.99
N ALA A 44 -13.18 15.89 -2.47
CA ALA A 44 -14.47 16.34 -2.97
C ALA A 44 -15.40 16.86 -1.87
N THR A 45 -15.27 16.37 -0.64
CA THR A 45 -16.26 16.57 0.43
C THR A 45 -15.77 17.47 1.56
N GLN A 46 -14.46 17.50 1.83
CA GLN A 46 -13.93 18.18 3.01
C GLN A 46 -13.95 19.71 2.85
N ALA A 47 -14.79 20.39 3.64
CA ALA A 47 -15.03 21.84 3.52
C ALA A 47 -13.75 22.70 3.69
N GLY A 48 -12.81 22.24 4.52
CA GLY A 48 -11.52 22.91 4.73
C GLY A 48 -10.46 22.63 3.66
N GLY A 49 -10.74 21.73 2.71
CA GLY A 49 -9.82 21.34 1.63
C GLY A 49 -9.67 22.43 0.58
N LYS A 50 -8.54 22.38 -0.14
CA LYS A 50 -8.17 23.35 -1.18
C LYS A 50 -9.27 23.50 -2.23
N LEU A 51 -9.83 22.39 -2.69
CA LEU A 51 -10.91 22.37 -3.69
C LEU A 51 -12.14 23.17 -3.26
N ARG A 52 -12.62 22.95 -2.02
CA ARG A 52 -13.81 23.62 -1.48
C ARG A 52 -13.56 25.07 -1.08
N LYS A 53 -12.31 25.44 -0.80
CA LYS A 53 -11.90 26.84 -0.57
C LYS A 53 -11.83 27.65 -1.87
N GLU A 54 -11.31 27.06 -2.93
CA GLU A 54 -11.09 27.74 -4.21
C GLU A 54 -12.38 27.79 -5.07
N VAL A 55 -13.22 26.76 -5.01
CA VAL A 55 -14.47 26.70 -5.77
C VAL A 55 -15.67 27.06 -4.88
N ARG A 56 -16.21 28.27 -5.07
CA ARG A 56 -17.34 28.79 -4.29
C ARG A 56 -18.66 28.06 -4.52
N ALA A 57 -18.90 27.58 -5.74
CA ALA A 57 -20.15 26.90 -6.11
C ALA A 57 -19.91 25.88 -7.22
N PHE A 58 -20.52 24.70 -7.06
CA PHE A 58 -20.51 23.64 -8.07
C PHE A 58 -21.84 23.64 -8.82
N ARG A 59 -21.79 23.55 -10.16
CA ARG A 59 -22.99 23.59 -11.01
C ARG A 59 -23.82 22.31 -10.95
N THR A 60 -23.20 21.17 -10.65
CA THR A 60 -23.86 19.85 -10.58
C THR A 60 -23.41 19.09 -9.34
N THR A 61 -24.25 18.18 -8.85
CA THR A 61 -24.00 17.39 -7.63
C THR A 61 -22.66 16.63 -7.67
N ASN A 62 -22.29 16.10 -8.84
CA ASN A 62 -21.08 15.28 -9.00
C ASN A 62 -19.85 16.08 -9.47
N ALA A 63 -19.96 17.39 -9.70
CA ALA A 63 -18.83 18.21 -10.13
C ALA A 63 -17.66 18.23 -9.12
N PRO A 64 -17.86 18.26 -7.78
CA PRO A 64 -16.75 18.18 -6.83
C PRO A 64 -15.94 16.89 -6.98
N GLN A 65 -16.63 15.76 -7.14
CA GLN A 65 -15.98 14.45 -7.23
C GLN A 65 -15.20 14.30 -8.53
N ARG A 66 -15.78 14.70 -9.66
CA ARG A 66 -15.07 14.69 -10.96
C ARG A 66 -13.84 15.60 -10.94
N LEU A 67 -13.94 16.78 -10.32
CA LEU A 67 -12.82 17.69 -10.24
C LEU A 67 -11.73 17.17 -9.29
N ALA A 68 -12.11 16.57 -8.16
CA ALA A 68 -11.18 15.88 -7.27
C ALA A 68 -10.45 14.73 -7.98
N GLU A 69 -11.17 13.90 -8.73
CA GLU A 69 -10.60 12.83 -9.54
C GLU A 69 -9.60 13.38 -10.56
N LEU A 70 -9.96 14.42 -11.30
CA LEU A 70 -9.05 15.10 -12.24
C LEU A 70 -7.80 15.63 -11.54
N LEU A 71 -7.92 16.32 -10.41
CA LEU A 71 -6.77 16.84 -9.66
C LEU A 71 -5.79 15.74 -9.24
N VAL A 72 -6.32 14.57 -8.94
CA VAL A 72 -5.57 13.44 -8.39
C VAL A 72 -5.00 12.52 -9.46
N THR A 73 -5.60 12.51 -10.67
CA THR A 73 -5.26 11.62 -11.80
C THR A 73 -4.70 12.34 -13.04
N HIS A 74 -4.53 13.67 -12.98
CA HIS A 74 -4.10 14.45 -14.14
C HIS A 74 -2.72 14.04 -14.68
N ILE A 75 -2.72 13.51 -15.91
CA ILE A 75 -1.55 12.95 -16.61
C ILE A 75 -0.38 13.95 -16.73
N ASP A 76 -0.66 15.25 -16.82
CA ASP A 76 0.38 16.29 -16.96
C ASP A 76 0.94 16.83 -15.63
N HIS A 77 0.78 16.12 -14.51
CA HIS A 77 1.46 16.54 -13.27
C HIS A 77 2.99 16.44 -13.48
N PRO A 78 3.80 17.48 -13.14
CA PRO A 78 5.24 17.52 -13.42
C PRO A 78 6.07 16.40 -12.75
N ASN A 79 5.44 15.57 -11.91
CA ASN A 79 6.08 14.49 -11.15
C ASN A 79 5.84 13.08 -11.76
N GLY A 80 5.26 12.99 -12.97
CA GLY A 80 5.10 11.74 -13.71
C GLY A 80 3.97 10.81 -13.24
N PHE A 81 4.06 9.53 -13.63
CA PHE A 81 3.04 8.49 -13.44
C PHE A 81 2.47 8.44 -12.00
N HIS A 82 1.15 8.31 -11.89
CA HIS A 82 0.45 8.26 -10.60
C HIS A 82 0.66 6.90 -9.92
N ASP A 83 1.77 6.77 -9.22
CA ASP A 83 2.06 5.58 -8.44
C ASP A 83 1.23 5.57 -7.14
N TRP A 84 0.18 4.75 -7.13
CA TRP A 84 -0.68 4.49 -5.97
C TRP A 84 -0.13 3.41 -5.04
N SER A 85 0.84 2.63 -5.50
CA SER A 85 1.52 1.60 -4.69
C SER A 85 2.40 2.21 -3.59
N ASP A 86 2.70 3.52 -3.71
CA ASP A 86 3.50 4.28 -2.76
C ASP A 86 2.62 5.06 -1.78
N PHE A 87 2.40 4.48 -0.60
CA PHE A 87 1.55 5.12 0.40
C PHE A 87 2.09 6.49 0.84
N LEU A 88 3.41 6.70 0.88
CA LEU A 88 3.98 8.02 1.22
C LEU A 88 3.65 9.07 0.17
N ARG A 89 3.54 8.69 -1.11
CA ARG A 89 3.05 9.60 -2.16
C ARG A 89 1.57 9.90 -2.00
N VAL A 90 0.76 8.95 -1.53
CA VAL A 90 -0.65 9.19 -1.19
C VAL A 90 -0.76 10.22 -0.06
N CYS A 91 0.04 10.07 1.01
CA CYS A 91 0.13 11.05 2.09
C CYS A 91 0.51 12.44 1.56
N ALA A 92 1.57 12.56 0.76
CA ALA A 92 2.01 13.84 0.21
C ALA A 92 0.95 14.50 -0.70
N ARG A 93 0.16 13.71 -1.43
CA ARG A 93 -0.99 14.23 -2.19
C ARG A 93 -2.09 14.72 -1.27
N ALA A 94 -2.40 13.97 -0.20
CA ALA A 94 -3.37 14.38 0.80
C ALA A 94 -2.96 15.72 1.43
N ASP A 95 -1.70 15.87 1.85
CA ASP A 95 -1.16 17.10 2.43
C ASP A 95 -1.31 18.32 1.49
N ALA A 96 -1.25 18.10 0.17
CA ALA A 96 -1.37 19.17 -0.83
C ALA A 96 -2.80 19.70 -1.01
N PHE A 97 -3.83 18.89 -0.72
CA PHE A 97 -5.22 19.20 -1.05
C PHE A 97 -6.17 19.22 0.15
N LEU A 98 -5.85 18.52 1.22
CA LEU A 98 -6.68 18.39 2.41
C LEU A 98 -6.20 19.34 3.53
N PRO A 99 -7.07 19.76 4.46
CA PRO A 99 -6.67 20.53 5.63
C PRO A 99 -5.84 19.68 6.61
N SER A 100 -5.10 20.34 7.49
CA SER A 100 -4.34 19.69 8.57
C SER A 100 -5.21 18.73 9.39
N GLY A 101 -4.64 17.59 9.78
CA GLY A 101 -5.34 16.56 10.57
C GLY A 101 -6.23 15.63 9.74
N HIS A 102 -6.02 15.56 8.42
CA HIS A 102 -6.66 14.55 7.58
C HIS A 102 -6.19 13.13 7.92
N ARG A 103 -7.01 12.13 7.59
CA ARG A 103 -6.77 10.72 7.94
C ARG A 103 -5.45 10.14 7.39
N PHE A 104 -4.97 10.67 6.26
CA PHE A 104 -3.72 10.24 5.62
C PHE A 104 -2.47 10.92 6.18
N ALA A 105 -2.59 11.81 7.18
CA ALA A 105 -1.42 12.49 7.72
C ALA A 105 -0.43 11.43 8.27
N PRO A 106 0.89 11.70 8.27
CA PRO A 106 1.89 10.86 8.91
C PRO A 106 1.99 11.14 10.42
N PRO A 107 2.35 10.12 11.26
CA PRO A 107 2.37 10.28 12.72
C PRO A 107 3.26 11.47 13.03
N PRO A 108 2.79 12.44 13.83
CA PRO A 108 3.68 13.50 14.24
C PRO A 108 4.91 12.86 14.92
N PRO A 109 6.13 13.37 14.68
CA PRO A 109 7.30 12.91 15.41
C PRO A 109 6.99 13.00 16.90
N ALA A 110 7.30 11.94 17.64
CA ALA A 110 6.90 11.79 19.04
C ALA A 110 7.11 13.09 19.83
N PRO A 111 6.06 13.66 20.45
CA PRO A 111 6.24 14.87 21.25
C PRO A 111 7.09 14.55 22.49
N PRO A 112 7.86 15.51 23.03
CA PRO A 112 8.31 15.43 24.42
C PRO A 112 7.08 15.25 25.33
N ALA A 113 7.25 14.49 26.42
CA ALA A 113 6.24 13.76 27.21
C ALA A 113 5.02 14.51 27.81
N THR A 114 4.55 15.62 27.24
CA THR A 114 3.54 16.50 27.83
C THR A 114 2.46 17.01 26.86
N GLN A 115 2.19 16.32 25.75
CA GLN A 115 1.08 16.68 24.86
C GLN A 115 0.20 15.47 24.50
N PRO A 116 -1.13 15.65 24.39
CA PRO A 116 -2.04 14.57 24.01
C PRO A 116 -1.72 14.10 22.58
N ALA A 117 -1.74 12.77 22.37
CA ALA A 117 -1.36 12.12 21.12
C ALA A 117 -2.16 12.67 19.93
N GLN A 118 -1.49 13.41 19.05
CA GLN A 118 -2.07 13.76 17.76
C GLN A 118 -2.08 12.51 16.87
N LYS A 119 -3.28 12.03 16.59
CA LYS A 119 -3.55 10.85 15.78
C LYS A 119 -3.18 11.10 14.35
N THR A 120 -2.24 10.33 13.85
CA THR A 120 -2.55 9.68 12.58
C THR A 120 -3.54 8.58 12.77
N ALA A 121 -4.22 8.23 11.68
CA ALA A 121 -4.88 6.94 11.63
C ALA A 121 -3.82 5.83 11.75
N LEU A 122 -2.83 5.79 10.85
CA LEU A 122 -1.89 4.66 10.80
C LEU A 122 -0.66 4.84 11.68
N ALA A 123 -0.28 3.75 12.36
CA ALA A 123 0.96 3.65 13.12
C ALA A 123 2.19 3.59 12.18
N THR A 124 3.34 4.10 12.61
CA THR A 124 4.59 4.12 11.81
C THR A 124 4.95 2.74 11.27
N ALA A 125 4.83 1.69 12.09
CA ALA A 125 5.12 0.31 11.66
C ALA A 125 4.26 -0.14 10.47
N VAL A 126 2.99 0.27 10.42
CA VAL A 126 2.10 -0.04 9.29
C VAL A 126 2.57 0.68 8.03
N VAL A 127 3.00 1.93 8.14
CA VAL A 127 3.55 2.69 7.01
C VAL A 127 4.83 2.05 6.47
N ASP A 128 5.73 1.63 7.36
CA ASP A 128 6.96 0.93 6.99
C ASP A 128 6.66 -0.39 6.27
N ASP A 129 5.68 -1.15 6.75
CA ASP A 129 5.22 -2.38 6.11
C ASP A 129 4.63 -2.11 4.71
N LEU A 130 3.84 -1.06 4.53
CA LEU A 130 3.30 -0.67 3.21
C LEU A 130 4.42 -0.33 2.21
N VAL A 131 5.49 0.35 2.65
CA VAL A 131 6.67 0.60 1.82
C VAL A 131 7.36 -0.70 1.42
N MET A 132 7.42 -1.68 2.33
CA MET A 132 7.96 -3.00 2.03
C MET A 132 7.06 -3.79 1.06
N PHE A 133 5.73 -3.70 1.19
CA PHE A 133 4.78 -4.37 0.29
C PHE A 133 4.93 -3.91 -1.16
N LYS A 134 5.15 -2.61 -1.39
CA LYS A 134 5.46 -2.07 -2.73
C LYS A 134 6.63 -2.80 -3.39
N ARG A 135 7.68 -3.11 -2.64
CA ARG A 135 8.88 -3.79 -3.17
C ARG A 135 8.57 -5.23 -3.59
N ILE A 136 7.78 -5.95 -2.79
CA ILE A 136 7.31 -7.30 -3.10
C ILE A 136 6.39 -7.26 -4.32
N ARG A 137 5.42 -6.34 -4.35
CA ARG A 137 4.47 -6.15 -5.45
C ARG A 137 5.18 -5.88 -6.75
N ASN A 138 6.17 -4.99 -6.76
CA ASN A 138 6.92 -4.65 -7.96
C ASN A 138 7.75 -5.83 -8.49
N ALA A 139 8.34 -6.64 -7.60
CA ALA A 139 9.05 -7.84 -8.01
C ALA A 139 8.13 -8.90 -8.64
N ILE A 140 6.87 -8.99 -8.19
CA ILE A 140 5.86 -9.88 -8.80
C ILE A 140 5.39 -9.32 -10.15
N ALA A 141 5.01 -8.05 -10.20
CA ALA A 141 4.32 -7.44 -11.33
C ALA A 141 5.24 -7.07 -12.50
N HIS A 142 6.41 -6.48 -12.22
CA HIS A 142 7.25 -5.89 -13.26
C HIS A 142 8.37 -6.81 -13.73
N LYS A 143 8.84 -7.73 -12.88
CA LYS A 143 9.92 -8.70 -13.19
C LYS A 143 11.17 -8.07 -13.83
N THR A 144 11.46 -6.80 -13.52
CA THR A 144 12.67 -6.10 -13.96
C THR A 144 13.81 -6.33 -12.97
N ASP A 145 15.06 -6.20 -13.43
CA ASP A 145 16.24 -6.34 -12.57
C ASP A 145 16.19 -5.37 -11.37
N LYS A 146 15.75 -4.13 -11.61
CA LYS A 146 15.58 -3.12 -10.55
C LYS A 146 14.54 -3.55 -9.50
N ALA A 147 13.41 -4.12 -9.93
CA ALA A 147 12.39 -4.60 -9.01
C ALA A 147 12.89 -5.82 -8.22
N TRP A 148 13.64 -6.70 -8.88
CA TRP A 148 14.29 -7.86 -8.27
C TRP A 148 15.32 -7.44 -7.22
N GLU A 149 16.24 -6.54 -7.55
CA GLU A 149 17.25 -6.01 -6.61
C GLU A 149 16.61 -5.32 -5.42
N SER A 150 15.53 -4.56 -5.64
CA SER A 150 14.76 -3.96 -4.55
C SER A 150 14.18 -5.03 -3.63
N PHE A 151 13.53 -6.06 -4.16
CA PHE A 151 13.04 -7.17 -3.34
C PHE A 151 14.17 -7.91 -2.62
N MET A 152 15.29 -8.18 -3.29
CA MET A 152 16.44 -8.84 -2.67
C MET A 152 17.12 -7.98 -1.60
N SER A 153 17.08 -6.66 -1.72
CA SER A 153 17.52 -5.75 -0.65
C SER A 153 16.59 -5.82 0.56
N LEU A 154 15.26 -5.96 0.37
CA LEU A 154 14.31 -6.20 1.46
C LEU A 154 14.63 -7.52 2.16
N ALA A 155 14.79 -8.60 1.40
CA ALA A 155 15.07 -9.93 1.95
C ALA A 155 16.39 -9.96 2.74
N ARG A 156 17.38 -9.13 2.38
CA ARG A 156 18.67 -9.02 3.06
C ARG A 156 18.64 -8.14 4.32
N GLY A 157 17.77 -7.13 4.33
CA GLY A 157 17.70 -6.15 5.40
C GLY A 157 16.77 -6.58 6.53
N ALA A 158 16.75 -5.77 7.59
CA ALA A 158 15.72 -5.90 8.62
C ALA A 158 14.32 -5.66 8.02
N PRO A 159 13.29 -6.39 8.49
CA PRO A 159 13.31 -7.34 9.61
C PRO A 159 13.78 -8.77 9.26
N PHE A 160 13.93 -9.11 7.97
CA PHE A 160 14.10 -10.51 7.53
C PHE A 160 15.51 -11.05 7.67
N ASN A 161 16.53 -10.23 7.40
CA ASN A 161 17.95 -10.54 7.56
C ASN A 161 18.39 -11.90 6.97
N LEU A 162 17.88 -12.27 5.78
CA LEU A 162 18.12 -13.58 5.20
C LEU A 162 19.59 -13.78 4.82
N GLN A 163 20.17 -14.86 5.35
CA GLN A 163 21.55 -15.27 5.09
C GLN A 163 21.72 -15.79 3.65
N PRO A 164 22.93 -15.74 3.06
CA PRO A 164 23.16 -16.18 1.68
C PRO A 164 22.58 -17.57 1.36
N ALA A 165 22.71 -18.53 2.28
CA ALA A 165 22.16 -19.87 2.13
C ALA A 165 20.63 -19.89 2.05
N GLN A 166 19.95 -19.08 2.87
CA GLN A 166 18.48 -18.96 2.90
C GLN A 166 17.93 -18.23 1.67
N ARG A 167 18.74 -17.39 1.02
CA ARG A 167 18.37 -16.68 -0.20
C ARG A 167 18.43 -17.55 -1.46
N LYS A 168 19.04 -18.72 -1.40
CA LYS A 168 19.18 -19.61 -2.56
C LYS A 168 17.79 -20.09 -3.00
N GLY A 169 17.35 -19.67 -4.19
CA GLY A 169 16.04 -20.01 -4.73
C GLY A 169 14.87 -19.26 -4.10
N ILE A 170 15.13 -18.16 -3.36
CA ILE A 170 14.07 -17.26 -2.91
C ILE A 170 13.37 -16.64 -4.12
N THR A 171 12.06 -16.49 -4.03
CA THR A 171 11.21 -15.73 -4.98
C THR A 171 10.16 -14.98 -4.16
N PRO A 172 9.45 -13.97 -4.70
CA PRO A 172 8.38 -13.29 -3.97
C PRO A 172 7.31 -14.27 -3.46
N GLY A 173 6.86 -15.23 -4.27
CA GLY A 173 5.91 -16.25 -3.82
C GLY A 173 6.46 -17.16 -2.71
N ARG A 174 7.72 -17.61 -2.83
CA ARG A 174 8.38 -18.37 -1.75
C ARG A 174 8.51 -17.55 -0.48
N PHE A 175 8.87 -16.29 -0.62
CA PHE A 175 9.00 -15.36 0.49
C PHE A 175 7.66 -15.20 1.23
N LEU A 176 6.59 -14.95 0.48
CA LEU A 176 5.24 -14.74 1.02
C LEU A 176 4.71 -15.92 1.83
N VAL A 177 5.05 -17.17 1.48
CA VAL A 177 4.54 -18.36 2.19
C VAL A 177 5.48 -18.91 3.26
N SER A 178 6.78 -18.57 3.23
CA SER A 178 7.78 -19.21 4.09
C SER A 178 8.40 -18.27 5.12
N GLN A 179 8.37 -16.96 4.87
CA GLN A 179 9.02 -16.01 5.77
C GLN A 179 8.08 -15.56 6.87
N GLN A 180 8.63 -15.47 8.08
CA GLN A 180 7.94 -14.89 9.22
C GLN A 180 8.13 -13.37 9.21
N TRP A 181 7.05 -12.65 9.46
CA TRP A 181 6.97 -11.21 9.57
C TRP A 181 6.08 -10.90 10.78
N SER A 182 6.65 -10.26 11.79
CA SER A 182 5.93 -9.86 13.02
C SER A 182 5.16 -11.02 13.68
N GLY A 183 5.73 -12.23 13.66
CA GLY A 183 5.16 -13.42 14.29
C GLY A 183 4.12 -14.18 13.44
N SER A 184 3.89 -13.78 12.19
CA SER A 184 3.02 -14.52 11.26
C SER A 184 3.70 -14.74 9.91
N VAL A 185 3.18 -15.66 9.10
CA VAL A 185 3.68 -15.84 7.73
C VAL A 185 3.43 -14.56 6.93
N ALA A 186 4.40 -14.14 6.12
CA ALA A 186 4.42 -12.84 5.44
C ALA A 186 3.13 -12.53 4.65
N ILE A 187 2.50 -13.51 4.01
CA ILE A 187 1.21 -13.31 3.33
C ILE A 187 0.08 -12.97 4.33
N HIS A 188 0.02 -13.62 5.49
CA HIS A 188 -0.97 -13.34 6.52
C HIS A 188 -0.72 -11.97 7.14
N HIS A 189 0.54 -11.65 7.46
CA HIS A 189 0.93 -10.33 7.93
C HIS A 189 0.47 -9.23 6.97
N ALA A 190 0.72 -9.41 5.67
CA ALA A 190 0.34 -8.45 4.66
C ALA A 190 -1.17 -8.24 4.59
N LEU A 191 -1.96 -9.31 4.51
CA LEU A 191 -3.42 -9.21 4.44
C LEU A 191 -4.01 -8.54 5.70
N THR A 192 -3.55 -8.95 6.89
CA THR A 192 -3.98 -8.35 8.15
C THR A 192 -3.57 -6.88 8.25
N THR A 193 -2.38 -6.52 7.77
CA THR A 193 -1.91 -5.13 7.77
C THR A 193 -2.76 -4.26 6.86
N LEU A 194 -3.06 -4.72 5.64
CA LEU A 194 -3.91 -3.99 4.69
C LEU A 194 -5.35 -3.83 5.21
N GLU A 195 -5.92 -4.89 5.80
CA GLU A 195 -7.25 -4.84 6.42
C GLU A 195 -7.28 -3.86 7.59
N THR A 196 -6.30 -3.95 8.49
CA THR A 196 -6.18 -3.05 9.66
C THR A 196 -6.01 -1.61 9.21
N ALA A 197 -5.15 -1.37 8.22
CA ALA A 197 -4.94 -0.04 7.68
C ALA A 197 -6.23 0.54 7.08
N SER A 198 -6.99 -0.28 6.34
CA SER A 198 -8.27 0.14 5.75
C SER A 198 -9.28 0.54 6.82
N LYS A 199 -9.46 -0.31 7.84
CA LYS A 199 -10.36 -0.06 8.99
C LYS A 199 -9.94 1.16 9.81
N THR A 200 -8.65 1.48 9.81
CA THR A 200 -8.15 2.63 10.57
C THR A 200 -8.34 3.94 9.79
N LEU A 201 -8.24 3.90 8.46
CA LEU A 201 -8.52 5.05 7.60
C LEU A 201 -10.03 5.33 7.48
N VAL A 202 -10.87 4.31 7.56
CA VAL A 202 -12.33 4.43 7.56
C VAL A 202 -12.90 3.64 8.74
N PRO A 203 -12.95 4.22 9.95
CA PRO A 203 -13.48 3.57 11.14
C PRO A 203 -15.01 3.38 11.09
#